data_AF-A0A7R9ZSP0-F1
#
_entry.id   AF-A0A7R9ZSP0-F1
#
_cell.length_a   1.000
_cell.length_b   1.000
_cell.length_c   1.000
_cell.angle_alpha   90.00
_cell.angle_beta   90.00
_cell.angle_gamma   90.00
#
_symmetry.space_group_name_H-M   'P 1'
#
loop_
_entity.id
_entity.type
_entity.pdbx_description
1 polymer ?
#
loop_
_entity_poly.entity_id
_entity_poly.type
_entity_poly.pdbx_seq_one_letter_code
_entity_poly.pdbx_strand_id
1 'polypeptide(L)'
;FLVNIANHISTFGSAFAISGANVIFPMLAKALTDMEAHGAEGSKQTSLYFKIAAFRWVNTAFVITIITPFTDTICGDDGVAVQAAALFFADIVTTNSLQLADPTGHINRHLLAPRATSQDAMNLMFQGEAFELAERYTNMTKLLFLALWYCALFPGAFFLCSIALFISYYVDRFSLMRTWKRPPHLGTD
;
A
#
# COMPACT_ATOMS: atom_id res chain seq x y z
N PHE A 1 0.66 -17.86 -20.93
CA PHE A 1 0.27 -18.94 -20.00
C PHE A 1 -0.57 -18.40 -18.83
N LEU A 2 -0.07 -17.46 -18.02
CA LEU A 2 -0.88 -16.78 -16.98
C LEU A 2 -2.12 -16.04 -17.52
N VAL A 3 -2.02 -15.43 -18.70
CA VAL A 3 -3.14 -14.71 -19.36
C VAL A 3 -4.24 -15.66 -19.85
N ASN A 4 -3.91 -16.87 -20.31
CA ASN A 4 -4.90 -17.88 -20.72
C ASN A 4 -5.58 -18.56 -19.52
N ILE A 5 -4.86 -18.71 -18.40
CA ILE A 5 -5.45 -19.19 -17.15
C ILE A 5 -6.37 -18.10 -16.55
N ALA A 6 -5.99 -16.83 -16.62
CA ALA A 6 -6.80 -15.71 -16.18
C ALA A 6 -8.07 -15.50 -17.03
N ASN A 7 -8.03 -15.77 -18.34
CA ASN A 7 -9.20 -15.67 -19.21
C ASN A 7 -10.24 -16.79 -19.01
N HIS A 8 -9.87 -17.91 -18.38
CA HIS A 8 -10.79 -19.02 -18.08
C HIS A 8 -11.30 -19.04 -16.63
N ILE A 9 -10.67 -18.28 -15.73
CA ILE A 9 -11.19 -18.04 -14.40
C ILE A 9 -12.16 -16.86 -14.52
N SER A 10 -13.44 -17.10 -14.25
CA SER A 10 -14.49 -16.07 -14.13
C SER A 10 -13.91 -14.77 -13.57
N THR A 11 -14.26 -13.61 -14.13
CA THR A 11 -13.84 -12.27 -13.66
C THR A 11 -13.82 -12.15 -12.13
N PHE A 12 -14.76 -12.84 -11.48
CA PHE A 12 -14.88 -12.99 -10.04
C PHE A 12 -13.72 -13.74 -9.35
N GLY A 13 -13.26 -14.87 -9.92
CA GLY A 13 -12.12 -15.62 -9.42
C GLY A 13 -10.78 -14.88 -9.60
N SER A 14 -10.62 -14.14 -10.70
CA SER A 14 -9.44 -13.29 -10.93
C SER A 14 -9.40 -12.11 -9.93
N ALA A 15 -10.56 -11.50 -9.64
CA ALA A 15 -10.66 -10.45 -8.61
C ALA A 15 -10.31 -10.97 -7.21
N PHE A 16 -10.78 -12.17 -6.82
CA PHE A 16 -10.40 -12.78 -5.55
C PHE A 16 -8.92 -13.13 -5.46
N ALA A 17 -8.33 -13.66 -6.54
CA ALA A 17 -6.91 -13.98 -6.59
C ALA A 17 -6.04 -12.71 -6.41
N ILE A 18 -6.40 -11.61 -7.09
CA ILE A 18 -5.71 -10.32 -6.97
C ILE A 18 -5.86 -9.74 -5.56
N SER A 19 -7.07 -9.76 -4.99
CA SER A 19 -7.31 -9.29 -3.62
C SER A 19 -6.54 -10.11 -2.58
N GLY A 20 -6.51 -11.44 -2.73
CA GLY A 20 -5.74 -12.33 -1.87
C GLY A 20 -4.24 -12.07 -1.98
N ALA A 21 -3.72 -11.91 -3.19
CA ALA A 21 -2.31 -11.60 -3.43
C ALA A 21 -1.89 -10.27 -2.79
N ASN A 22 -2.75 -9.24 -2.84
CA ASN A 22 -2.50 -7.93 -2.23
C ASN A 22 -2.36 -7.98 -0.71
N VAL A 23 -3.04 -8.90 -0.03
CA VAL A 23 -2.95 -9.09 1.42
C VAL A 23 -1.77 -9.97 1.78
N ILE A 24 -1.58 -11.08 1.05
CA ILE A 24 -0.56 -12.09 1.35
C ILE A 24 0.85 -11.57 1.06
N PHE A 25 1.05 -10.84 -0.02
CA PHE A 25 2.39 -10.48 -0.47
C PHE A 25 3.15 -9.58 0.53
N PRO A 26 2.56 -8.51 1.10
CA PRO A 26 3.23 -7.73 2.15
C PRO A 26 3.62 -8.58 3.37
N MET A 27 2.78 -9.54 3.77
CA MET A 27 3.11 -10.45 4.89
C MET A 27 4.30 -11.34 4.57
N LEU A 28 4.35 -11.91 3.36
CA LEU A 28 5.49 -12.71 2.90
C LEU A 28 6.76 -11.86 2.80
N ALA A 29 6.66 -10.63 2.28
CA ALA A 29 7.80 -9.72 2.17
C ALA A 29 8.40 -9.37 3.54
N LYS A 30 7.55 -9.16 4.56
CA LYS A 30 8.00 -8.96 5.95
C LYS A 30 8.69 -10.21 6.49
N ALA A 31 8.05 -11.37 6.37
CA ALA A 31 8.62 -12.64 6.83
C ALA A 31 9.99 -12.94 6.19
N LEU A 32 10.13 -12.73 4.88
CA LEU A 32 11.40 -12.90 4.17
C LEU A 32 12.46 -11.91 4.63
N THR A 33 12.09 -10.67 4.93
CA THR A 33 13.03 -9.64 5.40
C THR A 33 13.45 -9.89 6.85
N ASP A 34 12.58 -10.46 7.68
CA ASP A 34 12.94 -10.87 9.04
C ASP A 34 13.87 -12.10 9.07
N MET A 35 13.89 -12.90 8.01
CA MET A 35 14.87 -13.99 7.83
C MET A 35 16.24 -13.51 7.32
N GLU A 36 16.33 -12.29 6.81
CA GLU A 36 17.58 -11.71 6.29
C GLU A 36 18.41 -11.10 7.43
N ALA A 37 19.72 -11.33 7.38
CA ALA A 37 20.65 -10.70 8.30
C ALA A 37 20.93 -9.26 7.85
N HIS A 38 20.47 -8.28 8.64
CA HIS A 38 20.73 -6.86 8.40
C HIS A 38 21.60 -6.27 9.50
N GLY A 39 22.68 -5.59 9.11
CA GLY A 39 23.58 -4.91 10.05
C GLY A 39 23.02 -3.60 10.63
N ALA A 40 21.98 -3.04 9.99
CA ALA A 40 21.35 -1.78 10.42
C ALA A 40 19.87 -1.77 10.03
N GLU A 41 19.05 -1.02 10.79
CA GLU A 41 17.61 -0.86 10.53
C GLU A 41 17.35 -0.23 9.15
N GLY A 42 18.19 0.72 8.72
CA GLY A 42 18.09 1.31 7.38
C GLY A 42 18.26 0.27 6.25
N SER A 43 19.16 -0.71 6.43
CA SER A 43 19.34 -1.82 5.47
C SER A 43 18.11 -2.71 5.43
N LYS A 44 17.52 -3.02 6.60
CA LYS A 44 16.27 -3.77 6.71
C LYS A 44 15.12 -3.07 5.99
N GLN A 45 14.91 -1.78 6.27
CA GLN A 45 13.87 -0.97 5.66
C GLN A 45 14.06 -0.85 4.14
N THR A 46 15.30 -0.76 3.65
CA THR A 46 15.60 -0.71 2.22
C THR A 46 15.27 -2.04 1.53
N SER A 47 15.65 -3.18 2.12
CA SER A 47 15.30 -4.51 1.58
C SER A 47 13.79 -4.71 1.51
N LEU A 48 13.09 -4.36 2.59
CA LEU A 48 11.63 -4.42 2.66
C LEU A 48 10.98 -3.53 1.59
N TYR A 49 11.46 -2.30 1.43
CA TYR A 49 10.99 -1.36 0.42
C TYR A 49 11.08 -1.94 -0.99
N PHE A 50 12.23 -2.47 -1.39
CA PHE A 50 12.41 -3.01 -2.74
C PHE A 50 11.45 -4.17 -3.03
N LYS A 51 11.25 -5.09 -2.07
CA LYS A 51 10.35 -6.23 -2.24
C LYS A 51 8.90 -5.79 -2.41
N ILE A 52 8.41 -4.90 -1.55
CA ILE A 52 7.03 -4.42 -1.61
C ILE A 52 6.81 -3.54 -2.86
N ALA A 53 7.79 -2.68 -3.21
CA ALA A 53 7.71 -1.80 -4.37
C ALA A 53 7.63 -2.56 -5.69
N ALA A 54 8.51 -3.54 -5.89
CA ALA A 54 8.49 -4.35 -7.11
C ALA A 54 7.13 -5.01 -7.34
N PHE A 55 6.56 -5.61 -6.28
CA PHE A 55 5.24 -6.23 -6.37
C PHE A 55 4.13 -5.23 -6.63
N ARG A 56 4.11 -4.11 -5.88
CA ARG A 56 3.08 -3.08 -6.06
C ARG A 56 3.13 -2.51 -7.48
N TRP A 57 4.31 -2.21 -8.04
CA TRP A 57 4.44 -1.72 -9.41
C TRP A 57 3.91 -2.71 -10.45
N VAL A 58 4.24 -4.00 -10.31
CA VAL A 58 3.72 -5.04 -11.20
C VAL A 58 2.20 -5.12 -11.09
N ASN A 59 1.65 -5.12 -9.88
CA ASN A 59 0.22 -5.28 -9.69
C ASN A 59 -0.59 -4.04 -10.13
N THR A 60 -0.08 -2.83 -9.90
CA THR A 60 -0.85 -1.61 -10.20
C THR A 60 -0.73 -1.13 -11.64
N ALA A 61 0.38 -1.39 -12.33
CA ALA A 61 0.57 -0.91 -13.70
C ALA A 61 0.55 -2.05 -14.70
N PHE A 62 1.38 -3.08 -14.52
CA PHE A 62 1.53 -4.14 -15.51
C PHE A 62 0.26 -5.01 -15.63
N VAL A 63 -0.32 -5.42 -14.51
CA VAL A 63 -1.54 -6.26 -14.53
C VAL A 63 -2.69 -5.55 -15.23
N ILE A 64 -2.92 -4.26 -14.95
CA ILE A 64 -3.99 -3.47 -15.57
C ILE A 64 -3.79 -3.35 -17.09
N THR A 65 -2.55 -3.11 -17.54
CA THR A 65 -2.25 -3.06 -18.99
C THR A 65 -2.38 -4.40 -19.70
N ILE A 66 -2.18 -5.52 -19.00
CA ILE A 66 -2.28 -6.85 -19.59
C ILE A 66 -3.74 -7.29 -19.68
N ILE A 67 -4.56 -6.96 -18.67
CA ILE A 67 -5.97 -7.33 -18.62
C ILE A 67 -6.81 -6.49 -19.58
N THR A 68 -6.51 -5.19 -19.70
CA THR A 68 -7.31 -4.27 -20.52
C THR A 68 -6.83 -4.31 -21.98
N PRO A 69 -7.66 -4.75 -22.94
CA PRO A 69 -7.27 -4.79 -24.34
C PRO A 69 -7.06 -3.38 -24.89
N PHE A 70 -5.99 -3.20 -25.69
CA PHE A 70 -5.62 -1.90 -26.26
C PHE A 70 -6.75 -1.26 -27.11
N THR A 71 -7.66 -2.07 -27.65
CA THR A 71 -8.71 -1.63 -28.58
C THR A 71 -9.83 -0.83 -27.90
N ASP A 72 -10.04 -0.98 -26.58
CA ASP A 72 -11.05 -0.24 -25.79
C ASP A 72 -10.45 0.92 -24.96
N THR A 73 -9.17 1.25 -25.19
CA THR A 73 -8.35 2.14 -24.34
C THR A 73 -8.89 3.58 -24.22
N ILE A 74 -9.64 4.08 -25.20
CA ILE A 74 -9.88 5.53 -25.36
C ILE A 74 -11.35 5.95 -25.16
N CYS A 75 -12.35 5.10 -25.44
CA CYS A 75 -13.76 5.56 -25.60
C CYS A 75 -14.85 4.70 -24.92
N GLY A 76 -14.54 3.99 -23.83
CA GLY A 76 -15.55 3.25 -23.04
C GLY A 76 -15.48 3.55 -21.55
N ASP A 77 -16.55 3.25 -20.81
CA ASP A 77 -16.59 3.29 -19.34
C ASP A 77 -15.50 2.41 -18.70
N ASP A 78 -15.02 1.39 -19.44
CA ASP A 78 -13.93 0.48 -19.07
C ASP A 78 -12.54 0.92 -19.61
N GLY A 79 -12.41 2.14 -20.13
CA GLY A 79 -11.16 2.64 -20.69
C GLY A 79 -10.01 2.70 -19.67
N VAL A 80 -8.78 2.47 -20.13
CA VAL A 80 -7.58 2.45 -19.30
C VAL A 80 -7.39 3.76 -18.51
N ALA A 81 -7.74 4.90 -19.11
CA ALA A 81 -7.66 6.20 -18.46
C ALA A 81 -8.65 6.33 -17.29
N VAL A 82 -9.88 5.83 -17.44
CA VAL A 82 -10.90 5.81 -16.39
C VAL A 82 -10.48 4.89 -15.25
N GLN A 83 -9.96 3.71 -15.57
CA GLN A 83 -9.43 2.76 -14.57
C GLN A 83 -8.23 3.36 -13.80
N ALA A 84 -7.30 4.01 -14.50
CA ALA A 84 -6.15 4.67 -13.87
C ALA A 84 -6.60 5.82 -12.95
N ALA A 85 -7.56 6.64 -13.38
CA ALA A 85 -8.14 7.69 -12.55
C ALA A 85 -8.87 7.10 -11.33
N ALA A 86 -9.67 6.04 -11.51
CA ALA A 86 -10.34 5.34 -10.43
C ALA A 86 -9.35 4.78 -9.41
N LEU A 87 -8.20 4.26 -9.86
CA LEU A 87 -7.14 3.79 -8.97
C LEU A 87 -6.54 4.93 -8.14
N PHE A 88 -6.27 6.09 -8.75
CA PHE A 88 -5.83 7.28 -8.01
C PHE A 88 -6.87 7.69 -6.96
N PHE A 89 -8.15 7.77 -7.32
CA PHE A 89 -9.21 8.11 -6.38
C PHE A 89 -9.34 7.07 -5.25
N ALA A 90 -9.29 5.78 -5.58
CA ALA A 90 -9.34 4.70 -4.62
C ALA A 90 -8.16 4.77 -3.65
N ASP A 91 -6.95 5.06 -4.11
CA ASP A 91 -5.78 5.22 -3.25
C ASP A 91 -5.89 6.45 -2.34
N ILE A 92 -6.28 7.60 -2.90
CA ILE A 92 -6.45 8.86 -2.16
C ILE A 92 -7.50 8.69 -1.06
N VAL A 93 -8.65 8.08 -1.37
CA VAL A 93 -9.73 7.96 -0.39
C VAL A 93 -9.45 6.81 0.56
N THR A 94 -9.21 5.61 0.06
CA THR A 94 -9.14 4.39 0.88
C THR A 94 -7.93 4.42 1.80
N THR A 95 -6.73 4.73 1.30
CA THR A 95 -5.50 4.66 2.12
C THR A 95 -5.51 5.74 3.19
N ASN A 96 -5.85 6.98 2.83
CA ASN A 96 -5.88 8.09 3.79
C ASN A 96 -7.02 7.92 4.81
N SER A 97 -8.20 7.43 4.40
CA SER A 97 -9.31 7.19 5.32
C SER A 97 -9.00 6.06 6.31
N LEU A 98 -8.43 4.94 5.84
CA LEU A 98 -8.02 3.83 6.71
C LEU A 98 -6.96 4.28 7.72
N GLN A 99 -6.00 5.08 7.27
CA GLN A 99 -4.95 5.61 8.14
C GLN A 99 -5.49 6.60 9.19
N LEU A 100 -6.43 7.47 8.82
CA LEU A 100 -7.07 8.39 9.76
C LEU A 100 -7.99 7.66 10.74
N ALA A 101 -8.69 6.63 10.27
CA ALA A 101 -9.61 5.84 11.09
C ALA A 101 -8.87 4.94 12.08
N ASP A 102 -7.62 4.55 11.82
CA ASP A 102 -6.81 3.63 12.64
C ASP A 102 -7.63 2.44 13.21
N PRO A 103 -8.24 1.61 12.34
CA PRO A 103 -9.10 0.52 12.79
C PRO A 103 -8.35 -0.48 13.67
N THR A 104 -7.08 -0.75 13.34
CA THR A 104 -6.21 -1.64 14.10
C THR A 104 -5.97 -1.12 15.51
N GLY A 105 -5.63 0.17 15.67
CA GLY A 105 -5.46 0.80 16.98
C GLY A 105 -6.74 0.79 17.80
N HIS A 106 -7.90 1.05 17.20
CA HIS A 106 -9.18 0.96 17.90
C HIS A 106 -9.51 -0.47 18.37
N ILE A 107 -9.25 -1.50 17.56
CA ILE A 107 -9.42 -2.90 17.95
C ILE A 107 -8.50 -3.25 19.12
N ASN A 108 -7.23 -2.87 19.04
CA ASN A 108 -6.26 -3.11 20.11
C ASN A 108 -6.69 -2.43 21.41
N ARG A 109 -7.12 -1.17 21.33
CA ARG A 109 -7.50 -0.35 22.50
C ARG A 109 -8.82 -0.77 23.14
N HIS A 110 -9.83 -1.10 22.34
CA HIS A 110 -11.19 -1.32 22.83
C HIS A 110 -11.57 -2.79 23.00
N LEU A 111 -11.00 -3.70 22.20
CA LEU A 111 -11.34 -5.12 22.23
C LEU A 111 -10.27 -5.98 22.89
N LEU A 112 -8.98 -5.77 22.54
CA LEU A 112 -7.90 -6.63 23.03
C LEU A 112 -7.32 -6.18 24.37
N ALA A 113 -7.15 -4.87 24.58
CA ALA A 113 -6.57 -4.34 25.82
C ALA A 113 -7.34 -4.74 27.09
N PRO A 114 -8.70 -4.70 27.14
CA PRO A 114 -9.44 -5.15 28.33
C PRO A 114 -9.35 -6.66 28.60
N ARG A 115 -8.88 -7.45 27.63
CA ARG A 115 -8.75 -8.91 27.72
C ARG A 115 -7.33 -9.36 28.04
N ALA A 116 -6.40 -8.42 28.24
CA ALA A 116 -5.02 -8.73 28.55
C ALA A 116 -4.85 -9.20 30.00
N THR A 117 -4.10 -10.29 30.20
CA THR A 117 -3.90 -10.91 31.52
C THR A 117 -2.97 -10.10 32.43
N SER A 118 -2.00 -9.38 31.85
CA SER A 118 -1.04 -8.57 32.59
C SER A 118 -1.14 -7.10 32.21
N GLN A 119 -0.80 -6.23 33.16
CA GLN A 119 -0.77 -4.78 32.95
C GLN A 119 0.20 -4.38 31.84
N ASP A 120 1.35 -5.07 31.75
CA ASP A 120 2.34 -4.82 30.71
C ASP A 120 1.80 -5.20 29.32
N ALA A 121 1.10 -6.33 29.21
CA ALA A 121 0.44 -6.72 27.96
C ALA A 121 -0.65 -5.73 27.57
N MET A 122 -1.42 -5.23 28.54
CA MET A 122 -2.41 -4.16 28.28
C MET A 122 -1.72 -2.88 27.78
N ASN A 123 -0.64 -2.45 28.44
CA ASN A 123 0.12 -1.25 28.05
C ASN A 123 0.68 -1.35 26.63
N LEU A 124 1.12 -2.54 26.20
CA LEU A 124 1.57 -2.80 24.83
C LEU A 124 0.45 -2.56 23.81
N MET A 125 -0.80 -2.92 24.13
CA MET A 125 -1.95 -2.72 23.23
C MET A 125 -2.40 -1.26 23.11
N PHE A 126 -2.02 -0.41 24.07
CA PHE A 126 -2.21 1.05 23.98
C PHE A 126 -1.06 1.76 23.27
N GLN A 127 0.00 1.04 22.88
CA GLN A 127 1.02 1.64 22.01
C GLN A 127 0.45 1.81 20.60
N GLY A 128 0.80 2.93 19.96
CA GLY A 128 0.43 3.18 18.58
C GLY A 128 1.00 2.13 17.61
N GLU A 129 0.46 2.09 16.40
CA GLU A 129 0.97 1.20 15.35
C GLU A 129 2.44 1.51 15.02
N ALA A 130 3.21 0.47 14.67
CA ALA A 130 4.60 0.61 14.28
C ALA A 130 4.71 1.34 12.92
N PHE A 131 5.52 2.39 12.89
CA PHE A 131 5.73 3.19 11.69
C PHE A 131 6.84 2.58 10.82
N GLU A 132 6.46 1.86 9.77
CA GLU A 132 7.41 1.35 8.76
C GLU A 132 7.56 2.35 7.60
N LEU A 133 8.74 2.97 7.52
CA LEU A 133 9.11 3.91 6.46
C LEU A 133 9.01 3.25 5.07
N ALA A 134 9.43 1.99 4.97
CA ALA A 134 9.42 1.24 3.72
C ALA A 134 8.04 1.20 3.06
N GLU A 135 6.96 0.93 3.82
CA GLU A 135 5.61 0.83 3.28
C GLU A 135 5.10 2.18 2.76
N ARG A 136 5.45 3.27 3.44
CA ARG A 136 5.07 4.64 3.11
C ARG A 136 5.74 5.10 1.83
N TYR A 137 7.06 4.96 1.76
CA TYR A 137 7.82 5.25 0.54
C TYR A 137 7.33 4.40 -0.62
N THR A 138 7.00 3.14 -0.37
CA THR A 138 6.44 2.28 -1.42
C THR A 138 5.10 2.81 -1.94
N ASN A 139 4.22 3.29 -1.06
CA ASN A 139 2.95 3.86 -1.51
C ASN A 139 3.15 5.14 -2.34
N MET A 140 4.08 6.01 -1.94
CA MET A 140 4.42 7.21 -2.70
C MET A 140 5.02 6.88 -4.06
N THR A 141 5.97 5.94 -4.13
CA THR A 141 6.61 5.57 -5.40
C THR A 141 5.67 4.77 -6.30
N LYS A 142 4.71 4.03 -5.75
CA LYS A 142 3.61 3.43 -6.52
C LYS A 142 2.78 4.47 -7.26
N LEU A 143 2.40 5.57 -6.60
CA LEU A 143 1.64 6.67 -7.22
C LEU A 143 2.46 7.40 -8.29
N LEU A 144 3.75 7.64 -8.03
CA LEU A 144 4.66 8.23 -9.02
C LEU A 144 4.84 7.33 -10.24
N PHE A 145 5.04 6.03 -10.02
CA PHE A 145 5.17 5.04 -11.09
C PHE A 145 3.90 4.98 -11.94
N LEU A 146 2.72 4.96 -11.30
CA LEU A 146 1.43 4.97 -11.99
C LEU A 146 1.27 6.21 -12.87
N ALA A 147 1.63 7.40 -12.37
CA ALA A 147 1.54 8.65 -13.12
C ALA A 147 2.48 8.66 -14.33
N LEU A 148 3.72 8.21 -14.16
CA LEU A 148 4.70 8.12 -15.24
C LEU A 148 4.33 7.06 -16.27
N TRP A 149 3.77 5.93 -15.84
CA TRP A 149 3.38 4.84 -16.71
C TRP A 149 2.23 5.23 -17.65
N TYR A 150 1.22 5.93 -17.12
CA TYR A 150 0.03 6.33 -17.89
C TYR A 150 0.09 7.76 -18.45
N CYS A 151 1.22 8.46 -18.34
CA CYS A 151 1.33 9.87 -18.74
C CYS A 151 0.97 10.14 -20.20
N ALA A 152 1.28 9.21 -21.11
CA ALA A 152 1.00 9.35 -22.54
C ALA A 152 -0.49 9.21 -22.87
N LEU A 153 -1.24 8.44 -22.06
CA LEU A 153 -2.67 8.19 -22.25
C LEU A 153 -3.53 9.19 -21.47
N PHE A 154 -3.08 9.59 -20.27
CA PHE A 154 -3.80 10.49 -19.38
C PHE A 154 -2.83 11.52 -18.76
N PRO A 155 -2.59 12.67 -19.42
CA PRO A 155 -1.68 13.70 -18.91
C PRO A 155 -2.19 14.31 -17.59
N GLY A 156 -3.50 14.20 -17.31
CA GLY A 156 -4.10 14.56 -16.02
C GLY A 156 -3.59 13.73 -14.83
N ALA A 157 -2.91 12.61 -15.07
CA ALA A 157 -2.36 11.75 -14.02
C ALA A 157 -1.36 12.50 -13.12
N PHE A 158 -0.57 13.43 -13.66
CA PHE A 158 0.37 14.21 -12.87
C PHE A 158 -0.32 15.13 -11.86
N PHE A 159 -1.46 15.73 -12.24
CA PHE A 159 -2.24 16.56 -11.32
C PHE A 159 -2.87 15.72 -10.20
N LEU A 160 -3.45 14.57 -10.53
CA LEU A 160 -3.99 13.64 -9.53
C LEU A 160 -2.89 13.13 -8.60
N CYS A 161 -1.73 12.78 -9.13
CA CYS A 161 -0.57 12.34 -8.35
C CYS A 161 -0.10 13.45 -7.39
N SER A 162 0.00 14.69 -7.86
CA SER A 162 0.37 15.84 -7.01
C SER A 162 -0.61 16.05 -5.87
N ILE A 163 -1.92 16.00 -6.14
CA ILE A 163 -2.98 16.09 -5.12
C ILE A 163 -2.88 14.91 -4.15
N ALA A 164 -2.66 13.69 -4.65
CA ALA A 164 -2.52 12.50 -3.81
C ALA A 164 -1.37 12.63 -2.82
N LEU A 165 -0.18 13.01 -3.31
CA LEU A 165 1.00 13.21 -2.47
C LEU A 165 0.81 14.36 -1.47
N PHE A 166 0.11 15.44 -1.87
CA PHE A 166 -0.21 16.54 -0.98
C PHE A 166 -1.12 16.12 0.16
N ILE A 167 -2.21 15.41 -0.12
CA ILE A 167 -3.13 14.90 0.92
C ILE A 167 -2.39 13.93 1.84
N SER A 168 -1.66 12.97 1.26
CA SER A 168 -0.90 12.00 2.05
C SER A 168 0.15 12.65 2.94
N TYR A 169 0.78 13.76 2.52
CA TYR A 169 1.68 14.53 3.38
C TYR A 169 1.00 15.02 4.66
N TYR A 170 -0.20 15.61 4.57
CA TYR A 170 -0.91 16.10 5.76
C TYR A 170 -1.42 14.96 6.63
N VAL A 171 -1.89 13.88 6.01
CA VAL A 171 -2.37 12.69 6.72
C VAL A 171 -1.23 12.00 7.46
N ASP A 172 -0.09 11.79 6.82
CA ASP A 172 1.11 11.23 7.44
C ASP A 172 1.61 12.12 8.58
N ARG A 173 1.59 13.45 8.39
CA ARG A 173 1.92 14.41 9.46
C ARG A 173 0.98 14.26 10.66
N PHE A 174 -0.32 14.11 10.42
CA PHE A 174 -1.29 13.88 11.50
C PHE A 174 -1.03 12.56 12.23
N SER A 175 -0.81 11.47 11.49
CA SER A 175 -0.57 10.14 12.06
C SER A 175 0.73 10.08 12.87
N LEU A 176 1.80 10.74 12.43
CA LEU A 176 3.06 10.85 13.19
C LEU A 176 2.87 11.50 14.57
N MET A 177 1.94 12.46 14.67
CA MET A 177 1.72 13.19 15.92
C MET A 177 0.73 12.51 16.87
N ARG A 178 -0.19 11.68 16.37
CA ARG A 178 -1.33 11.18 17.17
C ARG A 178 -1.53 9.68 17.16
N THR A 179 -1.20 8.98 16.08
CA THR A 179 -1.58 7.58 15.88
C THR A 179 -0.40 6.64 16.07
N TRP A 180 0.76 7.01 15.53
CA TRP A 180 1.90 6.10 15.47
C TRP A 180 2.74 6.12 16.74
N LYS A 181 3.30 4.95 17.05
CA LYS A 181 4.30 4.82 18.11
C LYS A 181 5.57 5.56 17.68
N ARG A 182 6.21 6.23 18.65
CA ARG A 182 7.53 6.86 18.43
C ARG A 182 8.52 5.78 17.97
N PRO A 183 9.22 5.97 16.84
CA PRO A 183 10.24 5.03 16.44
C PRO A 183 11.33 4.97 17.54
N PRO A 184 12.01 3.82 17.70
CA PRO A 184 13.16 3.75 18.59
C PRO A 184 14.18 4.82 18.19
N HIS A 185 14.84 5.44 19.16
CA HIS A 185 15.89 6.42 18.87
C HIS A 185 16.96 5.73 18.01
N LEU A 186 17.10 6.16 16.76
CA LEU A 186 18.20 5.76 15.92
C LEU A 186 19.47 6.32 16.58
N GLY A 187 20.39 5.44 16.95
CA GLY A 187 21.74 5.86 17.30
C GLY A 187 22.34 6.63 16.14
N THR A 188 23.08 7.69 16.44
CA THR A 188 23.84 8.43 15.43
C THR A 188 25.05 7.58 15.03
N ASP A 189 24.90 6.81 13.95
CA ASP A 189 26.02 6.27 13.17
C ASP A 189 25.91 6.79 11.73
#